data_AF-A0A929VDU6-F1
#
_entry.id   AF-A0A929VDU6-F1
#
_cell.length_a   1.000
_cell.length_b   1.000
_cell.length_c   1.000
_cell.angle_alpha   90.00
_cell.angle_beta   90.00
_cell.angle_gamma   90.00
#
_symmetry.space_group_name_H-M   'P 1'
#
loop_
_entity.id
_entity.type
_entity.pdbx_description
1 polymer ?
#
loop_
_entity_poly.entity_id
_entity_poly.type
_entity_poly.pdbx_seq_one_letter_code
_entity_poly.pdbx_strand_id
1 'polypeptide(L)' 'MKLKENEESPLLSVRNLHTSFFTDSGEVKAVNGVSFNLPKGKILGVVGE' A
#
# COMPACT_ATOMS: atom_id res chain seq x y z
N MET A 1 7.54 -32.29 7.70
CA MET A 1 6.49 -31.68 6.87
C MET A 1 6.63 -30.16 6.98
N LYS A 2 7.12 -29.48 5.94
CA LYS A 2 7.03 -28.01 5.89
C LYS A 2 5.59 -27.67 5.53
N LEU A 3 4.90 -26.94 6.39
CA LEU A 3 3.62 -26.32 6.07
C LEU A 3 3.85 -25.49 4.81
N LYS A 4 3.08 -25.74 3.75
CA LYS A 4 3.08 -24.85 2.60
C LYS A 4 2.60 -23.50 3.11
N GLU A 5 3.45 -22.49 3.07
CA GLU A 5 2.97 -21.12 3.24
C GLU A 5 1.86 -20.89 2.21
N ASN A 6 0.76 -20.27 2.63
CA ASN A 6 -0.32 -19.91 1.72
C ASN A 6 0.20 -18.84 0.75
N GLU A 7 0.80 -19.28 -0.36
CA GLU A 7 1.26 -18.45 -1.48
C GLU A 7 0.13 -17.61 -2.09
N GLU A 8 -1.13 -17.93 -1.79
CA GLU A 8 -2.31 -17.18 -2.25
C GLU A 8 -2.64 -15.95 -1.39
N SER A 9 -2.22 -15.91 -0.11
CA SER A 9 -2.52 -14.76 0.75
C SER A 9 -1.48 -13.65 0.58
N PRO A 10 -1.88 -12.38 0.36
CA PRO A 10 -0.93 -11.29 0.21
C PRO A 10 -0.15 -11.10 1.52
N LEU A 11 1.16 -10.85 1.40
CA LEU A 11 2.01 -10.54 2.54
C LEU A 11 1.63 -9.17 3.14
N LEU A 12 1.30 -8.21 2.28
CA LEU A 12 0.79 -6.90 2.67
C LEU A 12 -0.46 -6.59 1.84
N SER A 13 -1.52 -6.15 2.51
CA SER A 13 -2.75 -5.68 1.87
C SER A 13 -3.05 -4.28 2.41
N VAL A 14 -2.91 -3.27 1.56
CA VAL A 14 -3.28 -1.88 1.84
C VAL A 14 -4.68 -1.63 1.28
N ARG A 15 -5.57 -1.06 2.08
CA ARG A 15 -6.96 -0.79 1.71
C ARG A 15 -7.31 0.64 2.04
N ASN A 16 -7.81 1.38 1.06
CA ASN A 16 -8.30 2.75 1.17
C ASN A 16 -7.36 3.65 1.98
N LEU A 17 -6.07 3.65 1.64
CA LEU A 17 -5.07 4.48 2.32
C LEU A 17 -5.32 5.94 1.98
N HIS A 18 -5.51 6.76 3.01
CA HIS A 18 -5.59 8.21 2.92
C HIS A 18 -4.55 8.83 3.83
N THR A 19 -3.87 9.86 3.36
CA THR A 19 -2.91 10.62 4.15
C THR A 19 -2.94 12.06 3.66
N SER A 20 -3.14 12.98 4.60
CA SER A 20 -3.23 14.41 4.34
C SER A 20 -2.26 15.18 5.24
N PHE A 21 -1.77 16.30 4.73
CA PHE A 21 -0.99 17.27 5.48
C PHE A 21 -1.72 18.61 5.48
N PHE A 22 -1.72 19.31 6.62
CA PHE A 22 -2.28 20.65 6.72
C PHE A 22 -1.16 21.67 6.52
N THR A 23 -1.38 22.59 5.60
CA THR A 23 -0.49 23.71 5.30
C THR A 23 -1.25 25.02 5.45
N ASP A 24 -0.54 26.15 5.45
CA ASP A 24 -1.18 27.48 5.48
C ASP A 24 -2.09 27.73 4.26
N SER A 25 -1.86 27.01 3.16
CA SER A 25 -2.69 27.07 1.94
C SER A 25 -3.85 26.07 1.94
N GLY A 26 -4.02 25.28 3.00
CA GLY A 26 -5.08 24.29 3.15
C GLY A 26 -4.57 22.84 3.25
N GLU A 27 -5.52 21.91 3.12
CA GLU A 27 -5.25 20.47 3.17
C GLU A 27 -4.63 19.98 1.85
N VAL A 28 -3.47 19.35 1.94
CA VAL A 28 -2.82 18.64 0.84
C VAL A 28 -3.00 17.14 1.04
N LYS A 29 -3.69 16.49 0.10
CA LYS A 29 -3.87 15.04 0.10
C LYS A 29 -2.64 14.37 -0.51
N ALA A 30 -1.75 13.84 0.33
CA ALA A 30 -0.56 13.12 -0.12
C ALA A 30 -0.86 11.70 -0.63
N VAL A 31 -1.88 11.06 -0.06
CA VAL A 31 -2.42 9.78 -0.56
C VAL A 31 -3.94 9.86 -0.52
N ASN A 32 -4.61 9.52 -1.63
CA ASN A 32 -6.05 9.68 -1.79
C ASN A 32 -6.73 8.36 -2.21
N GLY A 33 -6.93 7.45 -1.25
CA GLY A 33 -7.74 6.25 -1.44
C GLY A 33 -7.04 5.09 -2.14
N VAL A 34 -5.75 4.89 -1.88
CA VAL A 34 -4.96 3.85 -2.55
C VAL A 34 -5.21 2.47 -1.94
N SER A 35 -5.41 1.45 -2.78
CA SER A 35 -5.55 0.05 -2.35
C SER A 35 -4.70 -0.87 -3.21
N PHE A 36 -3.91 -1.75 -2.59
CA PHE A 36 -3.10 -2.74 -3.30
C PHE A 36 -2.76 -3.95 -2.43
N ASN A 37 -2.33 -5.02 -3.09
CA ASN A 37 -1.81 -6.23 -2.47
C ASN A 37 -0.35 -6.44 -2.91
N LEU A 38 0.52 -6.79 -1.97
CA LEU A 38 1.88 -7.23 -2.23
C LEU A 38 2.03 -8.68 -1.77
N PRO A 39 2.12 -9.64 -2.71
CA PRO A 39 2.41 -11.04 -2.38
C PRO A 39 3.81 -11.23 -1.82
N LYS A 40 4.02 -12.33 -1.10
CA LYS A 40 5.36 -12.70 -0.59
C LYS A 40 6.35 -12.87 -1.76
N GLY A 41 7.57 -12.36 -1.59
CA GLY A 41 8.64 -12.50 -2.59
C GLY A 41 8.46 -11.66 -3.87
N LYS A 42 7.48 -10.74 -3.91
CA LYS A 42 7.32 -9.77 -5.00
C LYS A 42 7.87 -8.40 -4.61
N ILE A 43 8.12 -7.56 -5.61
CA ILE A 43 8.60 -6.18 -5.45
C ILE A 43 7.51 -5.24 -5.98
N LEU A 44 7.20 -4.20 -5.22
CA LEU A 44 6.33 -3.09 -5.63
C LEU A 44 7.17 -1.84 -5.82
N GLY A 45 7.11 -1.24 -7.00
CA GLY A 45 7.71 0.07 -7.29
C GLY A 45 6.63 1.15 -7.24
N VAL A 46 6.93 2.27 -6.56
CA VAL A 46 6.12 3.48 -6.58
C VAL A 46 6.91 4.56 -7.30
N VAL A 47 6.30 5.20 -8.30
CA VAL A 47 6.89 6.27 -9.10
C VAL A 47 5.96 7.48 -9.09
N GLY A 48 6.54 8.66 -9.05
CA GLY A 48 5.86 9.94 -9.10
C GLY A 48 6.67 10.96 -9.89
N GLU A 49 6.00 12.02 -10.32
CA GLU A 49 6.64 13.25 -10.80
C GLU A 49 7.18 14.08 -9.62
#